data_AF-A0AAE1YGA3-F1
#
_entry.id   AF-A0AAE1YGA3-F1
#
_cell.length_a   1.000
_cell.length_b   1.000
_cell.length_c   1.000
_cell.angle_alpha   90.00
_cell.angle_beta   90.00
_cell.angle_gamma   90.00
#
_symmetry.space_group_name_H-M   'P 1'
#
loop_
_entity.id
_entity.type
_entity.pdbx_description
1 polymer ?
#
loop_
_entity_poly.entity_id
_entity_poly.type
_entity_poly.pdbx_seq_one_letter_code
_entity_poly.pdbx_strand_id
1 'polypeptide(L)'
;MSRPDFDFDSLSELHDSVNKLLHSPDMKLEIIHQGQEKSAHQVSEASLKMADSCAAAKDLLLLAKAHLQNLQSAFRRIAASAEASADHAGNSFAPHRLPRKQLKKAILKRLNSLKGMKSTFAAASPPPEDPSLVVVVNLLKEVRATTTLIVRSLLSLIAIPNPDRKPDSGRRDPVFRIKLTRVDSFSVWEKCDVSNIPTMVKRLEEVEVVVEDMEAELERMFRRLISTRASLLNILTS
;
A
#
# COMPACT_ATOMS: atom_id res chain seq x y z
N MET A 1 18.47 12.42 -3.26
CA MET A 1 17.53 11.28 -3.15
C MET A 1 16.11 11.83 -3.29
N SER A 2 15.44 11.68 -4.43
CA SER A 2 14.06 12.19 -4.64
C SER A 2 13.02 11.13 -4.28
N ARG A 3 12.29 11.28 -3.17
CA ARG A 3 11.23 10.37 -2.69
C ARG A 3 10.36 9.84 -3.87
N PRO A 4 9.81 8.61 -3.82
CA PRO A 4 8.83 8.23 -4.82
C PRO A 4 7.69 9.24 -4.74
N ASP A 5 7.40 9.97 -5.81
CA ASP A 5 6.25 10.89 -5.84
C ASP A 5 4.96 10.06 -5.94
N PHE A 6 4.63 9.36 -4.86
CA PHE A 6 3.23 9.30 -4.51
C PHE A 6 2.87 10.71 -4.10
N ASP A 7 2.03 11.34 -4.92
CA ASP A 7 1.49 12.63 -4.56
C ASP A 7 0.39 12.46 -3.50
N PHE A 8 0.83 12.03 -2.31
CA PHE A 8 -0.01 11.86 -1.14
C PHE A 8 -0.56 13.20 -0.67
N ASP A 9 0.15 14.29 -0.95
CA ASP A 9 -0.26 15.64 -0.62
C ASP A 9 -1.47 16.04 -1.49
N SER A 10 -1.39 15.91 -2.82
CA SER A 10 -2.56 16.17 -3.68
C SER A 10 -3.75 15.27 -3.36
N LEU A 11 -3.51 13.98 -3.08
CA LEU A 11 -4.60 13.08 -2.68
C LEU A 11 -5.22 13.47 -1.33
N SER A 12 -4.40 13.94 -0.40
CA SER A 12 -4.83 14.46 0.90
C SER A 12 -5.68 15.72 0.72
N GLU A 13 -5.23 16.66 -0.09
CA GLU A 13 -5.95 17.90 -0.41
C GLU A 13 -7.29 17.61 -1.10
N LEU A 14 -7.32 16.65 -2.04
CA LEU A 14 -8.56 16.21 -2.67
C LEU A 14 -9.54 15.63 -1.64
N HIS A 15 -9.06 14.73 -0.77
CA HIS A 15 -9.86 14.18 0.31
C HIS A 15 -10.46 15.26 1.22
N ASP A 16 -9.63 16.21 1.64
CA ASP A 16 -10.03 17.25 2.57
C ASP A 16 -11.00 18.25 1.89
N SER A 17 -10.81 18.54 0.61
CA SER A 17 -11.73 19.32 -0.21
C SER A 17 -13.10 18.63 -0.36
N VAL A 18 -13.11 17.35 -0.72
CA VAL A 18 -14.35 16.56 -0.84
C VAL A 18 -15.10 16.48 0.48
N ASN A 19 -14.38 16.24 1.58
CA ASN A 19 -15.00 16.19 2.88
C ASN A 19 -15.59 17.55 3.26
N LYS A 20 -14.89 18.67 3.03
CA LYS A 20 -15.46 20.02 3.26
C LYS A 20 -16.73 20.24 2.44
N LEU A 21 -16.72 19.84 1.17
CA LEU A 21 -17.87 19.94 0.28
C LEU A 21 -19.08 19.15 0.82
N LEU A 22 -18.87 17.91 1.28
CA LEU A 22 -19.92 17.08 1.88
C LEU A 22 -20.47 17.60 3.21
N HIS A 23 -19.73 18.45 3.92
CA HIS A 23 -20.23 19.10 5.15
C HIS A 23 -21.05 20.37 4.87
N SER A 24 -21.08 20.87 3.63
CA SER A 24 -21.86 22.05 3.27
C SER A 24 -23.37 21.77 3.37
N PRO A 25 -24.17 22.67 3.96
CA PRO A 25 -25.63 22.52 4.00
C PRO A 25 -26.28 22.53 2.62
N ASP A 26 -25.68 23.21 1.63
CA ASP A 26 -26.20 23.30 0.26
C ASP A 26 -26.23 21.92 -0.42
N MET A 27 -25.22 21.09 -0.13
CA MET A 27 -25.12 19.72 -0.63
C MET A 27 -26.30 18.86 -0.22
N LYS A 28 -26.76 19.03 1.03
CA LYS A 28 -27.87 18.26 1.58
C LYS A 28 -29.13 18.51 0.78
N LEU A 29 -29.43 19.78 0.55
CA LEU A 29 -30.61 20.20 -0.20
C LEU A 29 -30.55 19.70 -1.63
N GLU A 30 -29.38 19.71 -2.26
CA GLU A 30 -29.22 19.29 -3.64
C GLU A 30 -29.40 17.77 -3.83
N ILE A 31 -28.82 16.93 -2.96
CA ILE A 31 -28.99 15.48 -3.01
C ILE A 31 -30.45 15.06 -2.79
N ILE A 32 -31.14 15.69 -1.83
CA ILE A 32 -32.56 15.40 -1.52
C ILE A 32 -33.45 15.91 -2.67
N HIS A 33 -33.23 17.14 -3.14
CA HIS A 33 -34.05 17.75 -4.19
C HIS A 33 -33.93 17.02 -5.54
N GLN A 34 -32.74 16.50 -5.85
CA GLN A 34 -32.50 15.72 -7.07
C GLN A 34 -32.84 14.22 -6.94
N GLY A 35 -33.33 13.76 -5.77
CA GLY A 35 -33.68 12.35 -5.54
C GLY A 35 -32.49 11.39 -5.66
N GLN A 36 -31.28 11.84 -5.27
CA GLN A 36 -30.03 11.09 -5.43
C GLN A 36 -29.67 10.28 -4.17
N GLU A 37 -30.60 10.02 -3.26
CA GLU A 37 -30.35 9.32 -1.98
C GLU A 37 -29.83 7.91 -2.22
N LYS A 38 -30.35 7.22 -3.24
CA LYS A 38 -29.88 5.88 -3.62
C LYS A 38 -28.42 5.92 -4.11
N SER A 39 -28.06 6.91 -4.91
CA SER A 39 -26.70 7.12 -5.41
C SER A 39 -25.76 7.47 -4.25
N ALA A 40 -26.16 8.39 -3.38
CA ALA A 40 -25.40 8.76 -2.19
C ALA A 40 -25.19 7.57 -1.23
N HIS A 41 -26.20 6.72 -1.03
CA HIS A 41 -26.06 5.49 -0.25
C HIS A 41 -25.06 4.51 -0.89
N GLN A 42 -25.11 4.33 -2.21
CA GLN A 42 -24.15 3.49 -2.93
C GLN A 42 -22.72 4.01 -2.83
N VAL A 43 -22.52 5.33 -2.94
CA VAL A 43 -21.22 5.99 -2.78
C VAL A 43 -20.72 5.84 -1.33
N SER A 44 -21.61 5.92 -0.34
CA SER A 44 -21.30 5.66 1.07
C SER A 44 -20.81 4.22 1.29
N GLU A 45 -21.51 3.24 0.72
CA GLU A 45 -21.12 1.83 0.78
C GLU A 45 -19.81 1.55 0.03
N ALA A 46 -19.57 2.24 -1.10
CA ALA A 46 -18.31 2.15 -1.82
C ALA A 46 -17.15 2.75 -1.01
N SER A 47 -17.40 3.83 -0.26
CA SER A 47 -16.43 4.45 0.66
C SER A 47 -16.03 3.49 1.78
N LEU A 48 -17.00 2.77 2.36
CA LEU A 48 -16.74 1.74 3.38
C LEU A 48 -15.86 0.61 2.84
N LYS A 49 -16.23 0.04 1.68
CA LYS A 49 -15.46 -1.05 1.04
C LYS A 49 -14.02 -0.61 0.71
N MET A 50 -13.84 0.67 0.39
CA MET A 50 -12.52 1.23 0.15
C MET A 50 -11.74 1.44 1.46
N ALA A 51 -12.40 1.85 2.54
CA ALA A 51 -11.77 1.93 3.86
C ALA A 51 -11.27 0.54 4.30
N ASP A 52 -12.11 -0.49 4.21
CA ASP A 52 -11.72 -1.89 4.50
C ASP A 52 -10.53 -2.35 3.65
N SER A 53 -10.49 -1.91 2.39
CA SER A 53 -9.37 -2.23 1.49
C SER A 53 -8.08 -1.51 1.87
N CYS A 54 -8.16 -0.28 2.40
CA CYS A 54 -7.00 0.43 2.95
C CYS A 54 -6.49 -0.26 4.22
N ALA A 55 -7.38 -0.65 5.13
CA ALA A 55 -7.03 -1.41 6.34
C ALA A 55 -6.35 -2.73 6.00
N ALA A 56 -6.92 -3.51 5.08
CA ALA A 56 -6.31 -4.78 4.65
C ALA A 56 -4.95 -4.58 3.93
N ALA A 57 -4.75 -3.46 3.23
CA ALA A 57 -3.45 -3.13 2.64
C ALA A 57 -2.43 -2.73 3.71
N LYS A 58 -2.86 -2.03 4.76
CA LYS A 58 -2.03 -1.69 5.91
C LYS A 58 -1.57 -2.95 6.67
N ASP A 59 -2.46 -3.92 6.87
CA ASP A 59 -2.10 -5.20 7.48
C ASP A 59 -1.01 -5.94 6.69
N LEU A 60 -1.02 -5.84 5.36
CA LEU A 60 0.04 -6.40 4.52
C LEU A 60 1.38 -5.66 4.69
N LEU A 61 1.36 -4.34 4.89
CA LEU A 61 2.57 -3.57 5.20
C LEU A 61 3.14 -3.96 6.56
N LEU A 62 2.29 -4.14 7.58
CA LEU A 62 2.72 -4.65 8.89
C LEU A 62 3.38 -6.03 8.78
N LEU A 63 2.79 -6.94 8.00
CA LEU A 63 3.37 -8.25 7.73
C LEU A 63 4.70 -8.14 6.97
N ALA A 64 4.80 -7.24 6.00
CA ALA A 64 6.03 -6.98 5.26
C ALA A 64 7.13 -6.40 6.17
N LYS A 65 6.79 -5.45 7.03
CA LYS A 65 7.68 -4.86 8.03
C LYS A 65 8.24 -5.92 8.97
N ALA A 66 7.38 -6.77 9.53
CA ALA A 66 7.81 -7.89 10.37
C ALA A 66 8.75 -8.85 9.62
N HIS A 67 8.49 -9.11 8.33
CA HIS A 67 9.39 -9.92 7.51
C HIS A 67 10.77 -9.27 7.31
N LEU A 68 10.81 -7.96 7.06
CA LEU A 68 12.04 -7.17 6.89
C LEU A 68 12.88 -7.17 8.16
N GLN A 69 12.28 -6.90 9.32
CA GLN A 69 12.95 -6.90 10.63
C GLN A 69 13.53 -8.28 10.97
N ASN A 70 12.78 -9.34 10.66
CA ASN A 70 13.26 -10.72 10.82
C ASN A 70 14.46 -11.02 9.92
N LEU A 71 14.46 -10.53 8.67
CA LEU A 71 15.60 -10.67 7.76
C LEU A 71 16.82 -9.86 8.22
N GLN A 72 16.64 -8.62 8.66
CA GLN A 72 17.71 -7.81 9.25
C GLN A 72 18.34 -8.53 10.45
N SER A 73 17.51 -9.09 11.34
CA SER A 73 17.97 -9.82 12.51
C SER A 73 18.78 -11.07 12.13
N ALA A 74 18.33 -11.80 11.11
CA ALA A 74 19.06 -12.94 10.58
C ALA A 74 20.41 -12.54 9.96
N PHE A 75 20.46 -11.45 9.20
CA PHE A 75 21.72 -10.87 8.70
C PHE A 75 22.67 -10.52 9.85
N ARG A 76 22.19 -9.79 10.86
CA ARG A 76 23.00 -9.37 12.02
C ARG A 76 23.57 -10.58 12.78
N ARG A 77 22.77 -11.63 12.96
CA ARG A 77 23.25 -12.89 13.58
C ARG A 77 24.37 -13.55 12.78
N ILE A 78 24.27 -13.56 11.45
CA ILE A 78 25.31 -14.16 10.60
C ILE A 78 26.58 -13.35 10.61
N ALA A 79 26.48 -12.02 10.55
CA ALA A 79 27.65 -11.15 10.68
C ALA A 79 28.39 -11.41 12.00
N ALA A 80 27.67 -11.66 13.10
CA ALA A 80 28.25 -11.99 14.40
C ALA A 80 28.80 -13.44 14.48
N SER A 81 28.21 -14.40 13.76
CA SER A 81 28.64 -15.81 13.80
C SER A 81 29.73 -16.16 12.79
N ALA A 82 29.93 -15.34 11.76
CA ALA A 82 30.94 -15.53 10.72
C ALA A 82 32.39 -15.47 11.25
N GLU A 83 32.59 -14.96 12.47
CA GLU A 83 33.88 -15.06 13.18
C GLU A 83 34.16 -16.49 13.70
N ALA A 84 33.21 -17.44 13.63
CA ALA A 84 33.31 -18.76 14.28
C ALA A 84 33.33 -20.00 13.35
N SER A 85 32.68 -20.03 12.17
CA SER A 85 32.92 -21.03 11.09
C SER A 85 32.09 -20.72 9.82
N ALA A 86 32.63 -21.07 8.65
CA ALA A 86 32.02 -20.78 7.34
C ALA A 86 30.87 -21.72 6.92
N ASP A 87 30.63 -22.81 7.64
CA ASP A 87 29.72 -23.90 7.21
C ASP A 87 28.24 -23.71 7.61
N HIS A 88 27.89 -22.64 8.34
CA HIS A 88 26.54 -22.46 8.90
C HIS A 88 25.65 -21.41 8.21
N ALA A 89 26.16 -20.67 7.22
CA ALA A 89 25.39 -19.61 6.55
C ALA A 89 24.25 -20.14 5.65
N GLY A 90 24.35 -21.38 5.14
CA GLY A 90 23.43 -21.93 4.15
C GLY A 90 21.98 -22.12 4.64
N ASN A 91 21.81 -22.50 5.91
CA ASN A 91 20.50 -22.85 6.47
C ASN A 91 19.80 -21.70 7.22
N SER A 92 20.50 -20.59 7.50
CA SER A 92 19.97 -19.49 8.31
C SER A 92 18.76 -18.78 7.69
N PHE A 93 18.52 -18.96 6.38
CA PHE A 93 17.39 -18.37 5.65
C PHE A 93 16.24 -19.31 5.34
N ALA A 94 16.42 -20.61 5.59
CA ALA A 94 15.36 -21.59 5.43
C ALA A 94 14.06 -21.21 6.18
N PRO A 95 14.11 -20.66 7.41
CA PRO A 95 12.91 -20.23 8.13
C PRO A 95 12.13 -19.09 7.44
N HIS A 96 12.79 -18.27 6.62
CA HIS A 96 12.19 -17.10 5.98
C HIS A 96 11.49 -17.43 4.65
N ARG A 97 11.65 -18.66 4.13
CA ARG A 97 11.07 -19.08 2.84
C ARG A 97 9.54 -19.11 2.87
N LEU A 98 8.97 -19.70 3.91
CA LEU A 98 7.52 -19.86 4.04
C LEU A 98 6.81 -18.52 4.29
N PRO A 99 7.23 -17.66 5.25
CA PRO A 99 6.63 -16.34 5.44
C PRO A 99 6.62 -15.49 4.16
N ARG A 100 7.72 -15.50 3.39
CA ARG A 100 7.80 -14.80 2.09
C ARG A 100 6.79 -15.33 1.07
N LYS A 101 6.65 -16.65 0.95
CA LYS A 101 5.66 -17.27 0.05
C LYS A 101 4.23 -16.90 0.45
N GLN A 102 3.94 -16.92 1.76
CA GLN A 102 2.63 -16.54 2.29
C GLN A 102 2.34 -15.05 2.03
N LEU A 103 3.31 -14.16 2.28
CA LEU A 103 3.19 -12.73 1.99
C LEU A 103 2.98 -12.48 0.49
N LYS A 104 3.74 -13.12 -0.40
CA LYS A 104 3.52 -13.07 -1.86
C LYS A 104 2.09 -13.48 -2.24
N LYS A 105 1.59 -14.58 -1.68
CA LYS A 105 0.22 -15.06 -1.90
C LYS A 105 -0.81 -14.05 -1.42
N ALA A 106 -0.61 -13.46 -0.24
CA ALA A 106 -1.50 -12.47 0.34
C ALA A 106 -1.55 -11.18 -0.49
N ILE A 107 -0.39 -10.69 -0.95
CA ILE A 107 -0.28 -9.53 -1.86
C ILE A 107 -1.05 -9.79 -3.16
N LEU A 108 -0.82 -10.93 -3.82
CA LEU A 108 -1.52 -11.27 -5.08
C LEU A 108 -3.03 -11.39 -4.87
N LYS A 109 -3.47 -12.00 -3.76
CA LYS A 109 -4.90 -12.07 -3.40
C LYS A 109 -5.49 -10.67 -3.27
N ARG A 110 -4.80 -9.74 -2.60
CA ARG A 110 -5.27 -8.36 -2.41
C ARG A 110 -5.32 -7.58 -3.72
N LEU A 111 -4.32 -7.73 -4.59
CA LEU A 111 -4.32 -7.12 -5.94
C LEU A 111 -5.51 -7.61 -6.78
N ASN A 112 -5.83 -8.90 -6.71
CA ASN A 112 -6.99 -9.46 -7.40
C ASN A 112 -8.30 -8.89 -6.84
N SER A 113 -8.41 -8.75 -5.52
CA SER A 113 -9.59 -8.15 -4.88
C SER A 113 -9.75 -6.66 -5.25
N LEU A 114 -8.67 -5.88 -5.27
CA LEU A 114 -8.68 -4.48 -5.72
C LEU A 114 -9.07 -4.33 -7.20
N LYS A 115 -8.66 -5.29 -8.05
CA LYS A 115 -9.07 -5.33 -9.47
C LYS A 115 -10.57 -5.59 -9.61
N GLY A 116 -11.14 -6.48 -8.80
CA GLY A 116 -12.58 -6.79 -8.78
C GLY A 116 -13.46 -5.60 -8.36
N MET A 117 -12.91 -4.69 -7.55
CA MET A 117 -13.63 -3.51 -7.08
C MET A 117 -13.94 -2.47 -8.16
N LYS A 118 -13.43 -2.63 -9.39
CA LYS A 118 -13.74 -1.75 -10.53
C LYS A 118 -15.23 -1.65 -10.85
N SER A 119 -15.97 -2.76 -10.69
CA SER A 119 -17.41 -2.77 -10.96
C SER A 119 -18.20 -2.00 -9.90
N THR A 120 -17.75 -1.96 -8.65
CA THR A 120 -18.48 -1.28 -7.56
C THR A 120 -18.59 0.23 -7.76
N PHE A 121 -17.57 0.86 -8.35
CA PHE A 121 -17.59 2.31 -8.66
C PHE A 121 -18.22 2.64 -10.02
N ALA A 122 -18.55 1.63 -10.82
CA ALA A 122 -19.19 1.77 -12.13
C ALA A 122 -20.66 1.31 -12.12
N ALA A 123 -21.09 0.60 -11.07
CA ALA A 123 -22.43 0.03 -10.94
C ALA A 123 -23.45 0.97 -10.29
N ALA A 124 -23.07 2.22 -9.98
CA ALA A 124 -24.05 3.26 -9.69
C ALA A 124 -24.81 3.55 -10.99
N SER A 125 -25.93 2.86 -11.17
CA SER A 125 -26.89 3.07 -12.25
C SER A 125 -28.20 3.54 -11.59
N PRO A 126 -28.68 4.76 -11.88
CA PRO A 126 -28.03 5.74 -12.75
C PRO A 126 -26.74 6.29 -12.11
N PRO A 127 -25.77 6.74 -12.94
CA PRO A 127 -24.61 7.47 -12.43
C PRO A 127 -25.09 8.71 -11.67
N PRO A 128 -24.41 9.11 -10.58
CA PRO A 128 -24.79 10.33 -9.88
C PRO A 128 -24.77 11.50 -10.87
N GLU A 129 -25.91 12.16 -11.03
CA GLU A 129 -26.03 13.38 -11.82
C GLU A 129 -25.50 14.59 -11.05
N ASP A 130 -25.57 14.51 -9.72
CA ASP A 130 -24.99 15.48 -8.81
C ASP A 130 -23.47 15.58 -9.01
N PRO A 131 -22.93 16.75 -9.40
CA PRO A 131 -21.51 16.96 -9.62
C PRO A 131 -20.65 16.56 -8.42
N SER A 132 -21.20 16.64 -7.21
CA SER A 132 -20.44 16.43 -5.99
C SER A 132 -20.26 14.95 -5.64
N LEU A 133 -21.30 14.14 -5.79
CA LEU A 133 -21.20 12.68 -5.71
C LEU A 133 -20.24 12.12 -6.78
N VAL A 134 -20.18 12.74 -7.96
CA VAL A 134 -19.19 12.40 -9.00
C VAL A 134 -17.76 12.66 -8.50
N VAL A 135 -17.51 13.79 -7.81
CA VAL A 135 -16.19 14.07 -7.22
C VAL A 135 -15.83 13.02 -6.17
N VAL A 136 -16.78 12.60 -5.32
CA VAL A 136 -16.54 11.51 -4.34
C VAL A 136 -16.17 10.21 -5.06
N VAL A 137 -16.89 9.83 -6.13
CA VAL A 137 -16.57 8.64 -6.92
C VAL A 137 -15.16 8.71 -7.52
N ASN A 138 -14.73 9.89 -7.98
CA ASN A 138 -13.38 10.08 -8.52
C ASN A 138 -12.31 9.97 -7.43
N LEU A 139 -12.54 10.58 -6.27
CA LEU A 139 -11.70 10.39 -5.09
C LEU A 139 -11.52 8.90 -4.75
N LEU A 140 -12.61 8.12 -4.72
CA LEU A 140 -12.53 6.69 -4.45
C LEU A 140 -11.72 5.92 -5.50
N LYS A 141 -11.76 6.34 -6.77
CA LYS A 141 -10.93 5.75 -7.85
C LYS A 141 -9.45 6.05 -7.63
N GLU A 142 -9.11 7.27 -7.21
CA GLU A 142 -7.74 7.67 -6.91
C GLU A 142 -7.20 6.93 -5.69
N VAL A 143 -7.96 6.89 -4.59
CA VAL A 143 -7.61 6.11 -3.41
C VAL A 143 -7.34 4.65 -3.78
N ARG A 144 -8.22 4.02 -4.56
CA ARG A 144 -8.01 2.66 -5.05
C ARG A 144 -6.72 2.53 -5.86
N ALA A 145 -6.43 3.49 -6.76
CA ALA A 145 -5.22 3.48 -7.57
C ALA A 145 -3.97 3.55 -6.67
N THR A 146 -3.96 4.45 -5.70
CA THR A 146 -2.89 4.61 -4.71
C THR A 146 -2.72 3.36 -3.85
N THR A 147 -3.80 2.80 -3.27
CA THR A 147 -3.74 1.52 -2.54
C THR A 147 -3.20 0.39 -3.42
N THR A 148 -3.58 0.35 -4.71
CA THR A 148 -3.08 -0.67 -5.64
C THR A 148 -1.59 -0.51 -5.91
N LEU A 149 -1.10 0.73 -6.04
CA LEU A 149 0.33 1.00 -6.20
C LEU A 149 1.11 0.62 -4.94
N ILE A 150 0.62 0.98 -3.75
CA ILE A 150 1.22 0.59 -2.47
C ILE A 150 1.25 -0.95 -2.33
N VAL A 151 0.14 -1.65 -2.57
CA VAL A 151 0.14 -3.12 -2.48
C VAL A 151 1.04 -3.77 -3.53
N ARG A 152 1.12 -3.20 -4.75
CA ARG A 152 2.03 -3.69 -5.79
C ARG A 152 3.49 -3.46 -5.40
N SER A 153 3.79 -2.37 -4.70
CA SER A 153 5.13 -2.06 -4.20
C SER A 153 5.70 -3.20 -3.36
N LEU A 154 4.84 -3.87 -2.58
CA LEU A 154 5.20 -5.00 -1.73
C LEU A 154 5.82 -6.17 -2.51
N LEU A 155 5.47 -6.37 -3.78
CA LEU A 155 6.10 -7.42 -4.61
C LEU A 155 7.58 -7.16 -4.86
N SER A 156 7.96 -5.89 -4.91
CA SER A 156 9.35 -5.47 -5.00
C SER A 156 10.00 -5.55 -3.62
N LEU A 157 9.32 -5.13 -2.54
CA LEU A 157 9.82 -5.21 -1.16
C LEU A 157 10.23 -6.61 -0.73
N ILE A 158 9.40 -7.59 -1.10
CA ILE A 158 9.73 -8.99 -0.85
C ILE A 158 10.75 -9.55 -1.83
N ALA A 159 11.29 -8.80 -2.79
CA ALA A 159 12.39 -9.22 -3.64
C ALA A 159 13.74 -8.90 -2.97
N ILE A 160 14.86 -9.46 -3.47
CA ILE A 160 16.15 -9.44 -2.74
C ILE A 160 16.97 -8.20 -3.13
N PRO A 161 17.53 -7.40 -2.20
CA PRO A 161 18.44 -6.31 -2.56
C PRO A 161 19.71 -6.85 -3.24
N ASN A 162 19.97 -6.49 -4.49
CA ASN A 162 21.16 -6.96 -5.21
C ASN A 162 22.38 -6.07 -4.89
N PRO A 163 23.47 -6.59 -4.29
CA PRO A 163 24.65 -5.80 -3.91
C PRO A 163 25.47 -5.32 -5.14
N ASP A 164 25.44 -6.04 -6.26
CA ASP A 164 26.31 -5.82 -7.43
C ASP A 164 25.73 -4.86 -8.48
N ARG A 165 24.46 -4.43 -8.33
CA ARG A 165 23.80 -3.56 -9.32
C ARG A 165 23.77 -2.11 -8.87
N LYS A 166 24.57 -1.28 -9.55
CA LYS A 166 24.46 0.19 -9.50
C LYS A 166 23.01 0.62 -9.79
N PRO A 167 22.50 1.66 -9.12
CA PRO A 167 21.21 2.26 -9.46
C PRO A 167 21.28 2.71 -10.92
N ASP A 168 20.40 2.15 -11.74
CA ASP A 168 20.31 2.54 -13.16
C ASP A 168 19.41 3.77 -13.22
N SER A 169 19.90 4.80 -13.89
CA SER A 169 19.18 6.05 -14.16
C SER A 169 18.01 5.88 -15.14
N GLY A 170 17.80 4.69 -15.72
CA GLY A 170 16.88 4.47 -16.83
C GLY A 170 15.49 3.89 -16.54
N ARG A 171 15.16 3.40 -15.33
CA ARG A 171 13.87 2.72 -15.08
C ARG A 171 12.94 3.56 -14.18
N ARG A 172 11.91 4.16 -14.80
CA ARG A 172 10.88 5.06 -14.25
C ARG A 172 9.87 4.40 -13.29
N ASP A 173 10.28 3.49 -12.41
CA ASP A 173 9.38 3.07 -11.32
C ASP A 173 9.85 3.73 -10.01
N PRO A 174 9.30 4.90 -9.64
CA PRO A 174 9.76 5.69 -8.51
C PRO A 174 9.69 4.91 -7.18
N VAL A 175 8.83 3.90 -7.13
CA VAL A 175 8.47 3.13 -5.95
C VAL A 175 9.67 2.36 -5.36
N PHE A 176 10.69 2.04 -6.16
CA PHE A 176 11.93 1.43 -5.66
C PHE A 176 13.18 1.89 -6.42
N ARG A 177 13.88 2.88 -5.86
CA ARG A 177 15.30 3.10 -6.23
C ARG A 177 16.22 1.99 -5.77
N ILE A 178 15.79 1.19 -4.78
CA ILE A 178 16.47 -0.01 -4.33
C ILE A 178 16.16 -1.10 -5.35
N LYS A 179 17.10 -1.42 -6.24
CA LYS A 179 16.96 -2.55 -7.17
C LYS A 179 16.87 -3.85 -6.38
N LEU A 180 15.66 -4.40 -6.34
CA LEU A 180 15.36 -5.69 -5.73
C LEU A 180 15.29 -6.71 -6.87
N THR A 181 16.18 -7.71 -6.87
CA THR A 181 16.12 -8.82 -7.82
C THR A 181 14.97 -9.74 -7.44
N ARG A 182 14.04 -9.96 -8.37
CA ARG A 182 13.13 -11.11 -8.35
C ARG A 182 13.97 -12.37 -8.45
N VAL A 183 14.34 -12.91 -7.30
CA VAL A 183 14.87 -14.26 -7.22
C VAL A 183 13.89 -15.01 -6.34
N ASP A 184 13.15 -15.93 -6.95
CA ASP A 184 12.32 -16.89 -6.22
C ASP A 184 13.19 -17.91 -5.45
N SER A 185 14.51 -17.71 -5.41
CA SER A 185 15.50 -18.59 -4.84
C SER A 185 16.40 -17.84 -3.84
N PHE A 186 16.38 -18.27 -2.59
CA PHE A 186 17.27 -17.81 -1.51
C PHE A 186 18.75 -18.03 -1.79
N SER A 187 19.08 -18.71 -2.90
CA SER A 187 20.44 -18.96 -3.39
C SER A 187 21.34 -17.73 -3.45
N VAL A 188 20.79 -16.52 -3.60
CA VAL A 188 21.59 -15.28 -3.59
C VAL A 188 22.05 -14.93 -2.18
N TRP A 189 21.21 -15.17 -1.17
CA TRP A 189 21.60 -14.98 0.23
C TRP A 189 22.52 -16.10 0.71
N GLU A 190 22.22 -17.33 0.31
CA GLU A 190 23.03 -18.53 0.62
C GLU A 190 24.48 -18.41 0.10
N LYS A 191 24.68 -17.57 -0.94
CA LYS A 191 25.97 -17.26 -1.56
C LYS A 191 26.47 -15.86 -1.22
N CYS A 192 25.79 -15.13 -0.34
CA CYS A 192 26.15 -13.76 -0.05
C CYS A 192 27.35 -13.72 0.89
N ASP A 193 28.43 -13.08 0.44
CA ASP A 193 29.61 -12.85 1.25
C ASP A 193 29.26 -12.00 2.49
N VAL A 194 29.89 -12.34 3.62
CA VAL A 194 29.73 -11.68 4.92
C VAL A 194 30.07 -10.18 4.80
N SER A 195 31.04 -9.84 3.94
CA SER A 195 31.42 -8.47 3.62
C SER A 195 30.27 -7.60 3.09
N ASN A 196 29.25 -8.21 2.47
CA ASN A 196 28.09 -7.51 1.89
C ASN A 196 26.93 -7.34 2.88
N ILE A 197 26.96 -8.02 4.03
CA ILE A 197 25.87 -8.00 5.02
C ILE A 197 25.56 -6.58 5.53
N PRO A 198 26.54 -5.73 5.91
CA PRO A 198 26.26 -4.38 6.39
C PRO A 198 25.48 -3.54 5.36
N THR A 199 25.86 -3.66 4.09
CA THR A 199 25.20 -2.99 2.97
C THR A 199 23.75 -3.47 2.81
N MET A 200 23.50 -4.77 2.98
CA MET A 200 22.15 -5.33 2.88
C MET A 200 21.25 -4.91 4.05
N VAL A 201 21.77 -4.90 5.29
CA VAL A 201 21.04 -4.43 6.47
C VAL A 201 20.64 -2.97 6.29
N LYS A 202 21.58 -2.11 5.88
CA LYS A 202 21.29 -0.69 5.61
C LYS A 202 20.17 -0.51 4.58
N ARG A 203 20.19 -1.29 3.50
CA ARG A 203 19.12 -1.25 2.49
C ARG A 203 17.78 -1.73 3.03
N LEU A 204 17.75 -2.73 3.91
CA LEU A 204 16.52 -3.17 4.55
C LEU A 204 15.96 -2.10 5.50
N GLU A 205 16.81 -1.36 6.19
CA GLU A 205 16.41 -0.23 7.05
C GLU A 205 15.83 0.92 6.22
N GLU A 206 16.46 1.28 5.10
CA GLU A 206 15.91 2.27 4.15
C GLU A 206 14.53 1.86 3.61
N VAL A 207 14.36 0.56 3.35
CA VAL A 207 13.08 0.00 2.93
C VAL A 207 12.02 0.08 4.03
N GLU A 208 12.40 -0.22 5.27
CA GLU A 208 11.49 -0.20 6.43
C GLU A 208 10.90 1.20 6.65
N VAL A 209 11.70 2.25 6.54
CA VAL A 209 11.23 3.65 6.63
C VAL A 209 10.17 3.95 5.56
N VAL A 210 10.37 3.47 4.32
CA VAL A 210 9.39 3.66 3.25
C VAL A 210 8.09 2.88 3.53
N VAL A 211 8.20 1.68 4.13
CA VAL A 211 7.02 0.90 4.53
C VAL A 211 6.23 1.61 5.63
N GLU A 212 6.90 2.24 6.59
CA GLU A 212 6.27 3.06 7.63
C GLU A 212 5.52 4.26 7.04
N ASP A 213 6.13 4.98 6.10
CA ASP A 213 5.49 6.10 5.39
C ASP A 213 4.20 5.64 4.68
N MET A 214 4.26 4.51 3.97
CA MET A 214 3.09 3.94 3.28
C MET A 214 2.00 3.47 4.26
N GLU A 215 2.39 2.95 5.42
CA GLU A 215 1.47 2.52 6.48
C GLU A 215 0.69 3.71 7.05
N ALA A 216 1.42 4.79 7.35
CA ALA A 216 0.85 6.04 7.85
C ALA A 216 -0.11 6.67 6.82
N GLU A 217 0.22 6.58 5.53
CA GLU A 217 -0.66 7.03 4.46
C GLU A 217 -1.98 6.24 4.42
N LEU A 218 -1.90 4.90 4.35
CA LEU A 218 -3.10 4.07 4.30
C LEU A 218 -4.01 4.27 5.51
N GLU A 219 -3.42 4.51 6.68
CA GLU A 219 -4.16 4.87 7.88
C GLU A 219 -4.88 6.22 7.74
N ARG A 220 -4.23 7.24 7.18
CA ARG A 220 -4.85 8.55 6.93
C ARG A 220 -5.99 8.43 5.90
N MET A 221 -5.77 7.70 4.81
CA MET A 221 -6.79 7.40 3.81
C MET A 221 -8.00 6.68 4.43
N PHE A 222 -7.75 5.66 5.26
CA PHE A 222 -8.79 4.94 6.00
C PHE A 222 -9.66 5.91 6.83
N ARG A 223 -9.04 6.74 7.69
CA ARG A 223 -9.79 7.69 8.53
C ARG A 223 -10.61 8.67 7.69
N ARG A 224 -10.03 9.21 6.61
CA ARG A 224 -10.72 10.16 5.73
C ARG A 224 -11.91 9.53 5.02
N LEU A 225 -11.81 8.27 4.58
CA LEU A 225 -12.92 7.52 3.98
C LEU A 225 -14.06 7.27 4.99
N ILE A 226 -13.72 6.98 6.24
CA ILE A 226 -14.73 6.87 7.31
C ILE A 226 -15.45 8.21 7.51
N SER A 227 -14.72 9.33 7.47
CA SER A 227 -15.32 10.67 7.53
C SER A 227 -16.23 10.93 6.33
N THR A 228 -15.80 10.63 5.10
CA THR A 228 -16.61 10.76 3.88
C THR A 228 -17.93 9.98 4.02
N ARG A 229 -17.84 8.72 4.49
CA ARG A 229 -19.01 7.88 4.75
C ARG A 229 -19.94 8.51 5.78
N ALA A 230 -19.40 8.98 6.90
CA ALA A 230 -20.20 9.60 7.96
C ALA A 230 -20.95 10.84 7.45
N SER A 231 -20.30 11.69 6.66
CA SER A 231 -20.95 12.85 6.03
C SER A 231 -22.08 12.42 5.11
N LEU A 232 -21.85 11.44 4.22
CA LEU A 232 -22.90 10.92 3.33
C LEU A 232 -24.09 10.34 4.09
N LEU A 233 -23.85 9.57 5.16
CA LEU A 233 -24.93 9.03 5.98
C LEU A 233 -25.71 10.13 6.69
N ASN A 234 -25.03 11.15 7.21
CA ASN A 234 -25.69 12.28 7.85
C ASN A 234 -26.60 13.06 6.89
N ILE A 235 -26.26 13.12 5.60
CA ILE A 235 -27.12 13.71 4.56
C ILE A 235 -28.36 12.84 4.32
N LEU A 236 -28.22 11.52 4.35
CA LEU A 236 -29.30 10.57 4.08
C LEU A 236 -30.28 10.39 5.23
N THR A 237 -29.84 10.64 6.47
CA THR A 237 -30.65 10.43 7.68
C THR A 237 -31.27 11.71 8.24
N SER A 238 -30.98 12.87 7.64
CA SER A 238 -31.50 14.18 8.05
C SER A 238 -32.76 14.54 7.27
#